data_AF-A0A831KHX0-F1
#
_entry.id   AF-A0A831KHX0-F1
#
_cell.length_a   1.000
_cell.length_b   1.000
_cell.length_c   1.000
_cell.angle_alpha   90.00
_cell.angle_beta   90.00
_cell.angle_gamma   90.00
#
_symmetry.space_group_name_H-M   'P 1'
#
loop_
_entity.id
_entity.type
_entity.pdbx_description
1 polymer ?
#
loop_
_entity_poly.entity_id
_entity_poly.type
_entity_poly.pdbx_seq_one_letter_code
_entity_poly.pdbx_strand_id
1 'polypeptide(L)' 'MSTLAQDVSFTDDDLIVSLVDGRKVVVPLVRSARLSNASKSQLENFEILGDGEGIHWPDIDEDLSVDGLLRGTH' A
#
# COMPACT_ATOMS: atom_id res chain seq x y z
N MET A 1 17.36 -10.07 -4.02
CA MET A 1 16.80 -8.90 -3.32
C MET A 1 15.29 -9.05 -3.36
N SER A 2 14.64 -9.10 -2.20
CA SER A 2 13.21 -9.38 -2.10
C SER A 2 12.42 -8.07 -2.14
N THR A 3 11.37 -8.01 -2.95
CA THR A 3 10.56 -6.80 -3.14
C THR A 3 9.32 -6.80 -2.26
N LEU A 4 9.37 -7.46 -1.10
CA LEU A 4 8.25 -7.56 -0.17
C LEU A 4 8.09 -6.27 0.63
N ALA A 5 6.85 -5.93 0.96
CA ALA A 5 6.53 -4.83 1.86
C ALA A 5 7.07 -5.14 3.27
N GLN A 6 7.86 -4.22 3.80
CA GLN A 6 8.33 -4.22 5.18
C GLN A 6 7.51 -3.28 6.05
N ASP A 7 7.08 -2.15 5.49
CA ASP A 7 6.33 -1.11 6.19
C ASP A 7 5.47 -0.31 5.21
N VAL A 8 4.36 0.24 5.70
CA VAL A 8 3.42 1.06 4.93
C VAL A 8 3.13 2.34 5.71
N SER A 9 3.22 3.47 5.03
CA SER A 9 2.96 4.79 5.60
C SER A 9 2.26 5.68 4.58
N PHE A 10 1.76 6.82 5.03
CA PHE A 10 0.94 7.70 4.20
C PHE A 10 1.31 9.17 4.43
N THR A 11 1.15 9.96 3.38
CA THR A 11 0.97 11.41 3.48
C THR A 11 -0.50 11.74 3.22
N ASP A 12 -0.83 13.02 3.11
CA ASP A 12 -2.18 13.42 2.71
C ASP A 12 -2.52 12.98 1.27
N ASP A 13 -1.52 12.76 0.42
CA ASP A 13 -1.70 12.49 -1.02
C ASP A 13 -1.16 11.13 -1.47
N ASP A 14 -0.22 10.52 -0.74
CA ASP A 14 0.54 9.36 -1.19
C ASP A 14 0.50 8.18 -0.22
N LEU A 15 0.38 6.98 -0.78
CA LEU A 15 0.76 5.71 -0.18
C LEU A 15 2.26 5.49 -0.38
N ILE A 16 2.97 5.16 0.70
CA ILE A 16 4.40 4.87 0.69
C ILE A 16 4.64 3.46 1.24
N VAL A 17 5.13 2.57 0.37
CA VAL A 17 5.51 1.20 0.75
C VAL A 17 7.03 1.11 0.83
N SER A 18 7.57 0.81 2.01
CA SER A 18 8.99 0.51 2.20
C SER A 18 9.23 -0.98 1.96
N LEU A 19 10.19 -1.31 1.09
CA LEU A 19 10.50 -2.69 0.71
C LEU A 19 11.70 -3.22 1.50
N VAL A 20 11.74 -4.54 1.70
CA VAL A 20 12.84 -5.25 2.38
C VAL A 20 14.20 -5.00 1.71
N ASP A 21 14.24 -4.74 0.39
CA ASP A 21 15.46 -4.41 -0.34
C ASP A 21 15.95 -2.95 -0.16
N GLY A 22 15.27 -2.17 0.68
CA GLY A 22 15.63 -0.79 1.02
C GLY A 22 15.05 0.26 0.07
N ARG A 23 14.30 -0.14 -0.97
CA ARG A 23 13.58 0.81 -1.84
C ARG A 23 12.28 1.27 -1.19
N LYS A 24 11.75 2.38 -1.71
CA LYS A 24 10.40 2.86 -1.43
C LYS A 24 9.61 2.98 -2.71
N VAL A 25 8.37 2.52 -2.70
CA VAL A 25 7.39 2.72 -3.77
C VAL A 25 6.40 3.76 -3.27
N VAL A 26 6.28 4.86 -4.02
CA VAL A 26 5.34 5.95 -3.70
C VAL A 26 4.26 5.96 -4.78
N VAL A 27 3.01 5.89 -4.35
CA VAL A 27 1.85 5.84 -5.23
C VAL A 27 0.81 6.85 -4.75
N PRO A 28 0.30 7.74 -5.63
CA PRO A 28 -0.76 8.66 -5.24
C PRO A 28 -2.02 7.90 -4.82
N LEU A 29 -2.61 8.28 -3.69
CA LEU A 29 -3.86 7.69 -3.16
C LEU A 29 -4.99 7.76 -4.19
N VAL A 30 -5.02 8.82 -5.00
CA VAL A 30 -5.99 9.02 -6.10
C VAL A 30 -6.01 7.91 -7.16
N ARG A 31 -5.00 7.03 -7.20
CA ARG A 31 -5.02 5.86 -8.10
C ARG A 31 -5.98 4.76 -7.66
N SER A 32 -6.36 4.73 -6.38
CA SER A 32 -7.45 3.89 -5.88
C SER A 32 -8.57 4.79 -5.36
N ALA A 33 -9.75 4.69 -5.97
CA ALA A 33 -10.91 5.44 -5.52
C ALA A 33 -11.30 5.11 -4.07
N ARG A 34 -10.93 3.93 -3.55
CA ARG A 34 -11.20 3.56 -2.16
C ARG A 34 -10.22 4.25 -1.21
N LEU A 35 -8.93 4.15 -1.49
CA LEU A 35 -7.89 4.78 -0.68
C LEU A 35 -8.00 6.31 -0.70
N SER A 36 -8.34 6.92 -1.84
CA SER A 36 -8.50 8.37 -1.94
C SER A 36 -9.68 8.93 -1.13
N ASN A 37 -10.68 8.10 -0.81
CA ASN A 37 -11.84 8.48 -0.02
C ASN A 37 -11.78 7.98 1.43
N ALA A 38 -10.72 7.25 1.79
CA ALA A 38 -10.54 6.72 3.13
C ALA A 38 -10.14 7.84 4.10
N SER A 39 -10.68 7.78 5.32
CA SER A 39 -10.18 8.59 6.41
C SER A 39 -8.80 8.11 6.86
N LYS A 40 -8.05 8.98 7.56
CA LYS A 40 -6.73 8.62 8.10
C LYS A 40 -6.76 7.35 8.96
N SER A 41 -7.77 7.19 9.82
CA SER A 41 -7.88 6.00 10.66
C SER A 41 -8.16 4.72 9.87
N GLN A 42 -8.89 4.82 8.75
CA GLN A 42 -9.10 3.69 7.86
C GLN A 42 -7.82 3.34 7.11
N LEU A 43 -7.06 4.34 6.63
CA LEU A 43 -5.76 4.11 5.99
C LEU A 43 -4.74 3.47 6.94
N GLU A 44 -4.70 3.93 8.20
CA GLU A 44 -3.81 3.39 9.24
C GLU A 44 -4.24 2.00 9.73
N ASN A 45 -5.48 1.58 9.47
CA ASN A 45 -5.98 0.23 9.76
C ASN A 45 -5.73 -0.69 8.55
N PHE A 46 -4.46 -0.95 8.24
CA PHE A 46 -4.06 -1.88 7.19
C PHE A 46 -3.40 -3.14 7.77
N GLU A 47 -3.39 -4.20 6.98
CA GLU A 47 -2.70 -5.45 7.25
C GLU A 47 -1.74 -5.77 6.10
N ILE A 48 -0.50 -6.11 6.42
CA ILE A 48 0.43 -6.66 5.43
C ILE A 48 0.13 -8.17 5.32
N LEU A 49 -0.18 -8.63 4.11
CA LEU A 49 -0.56 -10.01 3.82
C LEU A 49 0.63 -10.86 3.36
N GLY A 50 0.57 -12.15 3.70
CA GLY A 50 1.63 -13.12 3.40
C GLY A 50 2.95 -12.68 4.03
N ASP A 51 4.05 -12.88 3.30
CA ASP A 51 5.39 -12.40 3.72
C ASP A 51 5.65 -10.94 3.33
N GLY A 52 4.60 -10.17 2.98
CA GLY A 52 4.71 -8.82 2.42
C GLY A 52 4.40 -8.73 0.92
N GLU A 53 3.62 -9.66 0.40
CA GLU A 53 3.23 -9.71 -1.02
C GLU A 53 2.04 -8.78 -1.32
N GLY A 54 1.22 -8.50 -0.32
CA GLY A 54 0.04 -7.65 -0.44
C GLY A 54 -0.22 -6.80 0.80
N ILE A 55 -1.13 -5.84 0.64
CA ILE A 55 -1.59 -4.95 1.70
C ILE A 55 -3.12 -4.90 1.62
N HIS A 56 -3.78 -5.16 2.74
CA HIS A 56 -5.23 -5.21 2.86
C HIS A 56 -5.73 -4.09 3.77
N TRP A 57 -6.82 -3.44 3.39
CA TRP A 57 -7.55 -2.49 4.22
C TRP A 57 -8.97 -3.02 4.50
N PRO A 58 -9.23 -3.61 5.67
CA PRO A 58 -10.53 -4.21 5.99
C PRO A 58 -11.68 -3.21 6.04
N ASP A 59 -11.43 -1.97 6.50
CA ASP A 59 -12.49 -0.98 6.68
C ASP A 59 -13.08 -0.44 5.36
N ILE A 60 -12.31 -0.55 4.27
CA ILE A 60 -12.70 -0.06 2.94
C ILE A 60 -12.71 -1.16 1.89
N ASP A 61 -12.41 -2.41 2.27
CA ASP A 61 -12.41 -3.59 1.40
C ASP A 61 -11.54 -3.34 0.14
N GLU A 62 -10.28 -2.97 0.38
CA GLU A 62 -9.28 -2.75 -0.66
C GLU A 62 -8.06 -3.64 -0.41
N ASP A 63 -7.53 -4.22 -1.50
CA ASP A 63 -6.31 -5.01 -1.51
C ASP A 63 -5.36 -4.51 -2.57
N LEU A 64 -4.08 -4.33 -2.23
CA LEU A 64 -3.03 -4.00 -3.19
C LEU A 64 -1.98 -5.11 -3.22
N SER A 65 -1.50 -5.47 -4.42
CA SER A 65 -0.32 -6.32 -4.59
C SER A 65 0.95 -5.48 -4.72
N VAL A 66 2.03 -5.87 -4.04
CA VAL A 66 3.33 -5.18 -4.18
C VAL A 66 3.91 -5.31 -5.58
N ASP A 67 3.74 -6.46 -6.25
CA ASP A 67 4.14 -6.63 -7.66
C ASP A 67 3.28 -5.74 -8.59
N GLY A 68 1.97 -5.63 -8.32
CA GLY A 68 1.06 -4.73 -9.04
C GLY A 68 1.48 -3.27 -8.92
N LEU A 69 1.86 -2.81 -7.73
CA LEU A 69 2.36 -1.45 -7.50
C LEU A 69 3.67 -1.19 -8.25
N LEU A 70 4.60 -2.17 -8.25
CA LEU A 70 5.88 -2.06 -8.97
C LEU A 70 5.72 -1.99 -10.49
N ARG A 71 4.69 -2.66 -11.04
CA ARG A 71 4.35 -2.62 -12.47
C ARG A 71 3.49 -1.43 -12.86
N GLY A 72 2.86 -0.79 -11.88
CA GLY A 72 1.90 0.29 -12.09
C GLY A 72 0.54 -0.18 -12.63
N THR A 73 0.19 -1.45 -12.40
CA THR A 73 -1.02 -2.12 -12.91
C THR A 73 -1.98 -2.57 -11.81
N HIS A 74 -1.92 -1.93 -10.64
CA HIS A 74 -2.94 -2.09 -9.59
C HIS A 74 -4.31 -1.65 -10.10
#